data_AF-R0JYV0-F1
#
_entry.id   AF-R0JYV0-F1
#
_cell.length_a   1.000
_cell.length_b   1.000
_cell.length_c   1.000
_cell.angle_alpha   90.00
_cell.angle_beta   90.00
_cell.angle_gamma   90.00
#
_symmetry.space_group_name_H-M   'P 1'
#
loop_
_entity.id
_entity.type
_entity.pdbx_description
1 polymer ?
#
loop_
_entity_poly.entity_id
_entity_poly.type
_entity_poly.pdbx_seq_one_letter_code
_entity_poly.pdbx_strand_id
1 'polypeptide(L)'
;MPSEMTAPTQSLFAVPDHIDEAAKREPDAIWALIPRSNTSLKLGCYQYKYAELARAVDDLEWWIEKEVGIPGHIGQTIGYMGVNDLNYLLVHAATLKVGYVPLFVSPRNSIDG
;
A
#
# COMPACT_ATOMS: atom_id res chain seq x y z
N MET A 1 -17.25 -3.29 -44.72
CA MET A 1 -16.55 -3.87 -43.56
C MET A 1 -16.44 -2.77 -42.52
N PRO A 2 -17.11 -2.84 -41.37
CA PRO A 2 -16.92 -1.82 -40.33
C PRO A 2 -15.57 -2.07 -39.64
N SER A 3 -14.75 -1.02 -39.58
CA SER A 3 -13.44 -1.03 -38.93
C SER A 3 -13.57 -1.34 -37.43
N GLU A 4 -12.81 -2.31 -36.94
CA GLU A 4 -12.62 -2.53 -35.51
C GLU A 4 -11.96 -1.30 -34.90
N MET A 5 -12.73 -0.60 -34.07
CA MET A 5 -12.24 0.47 -33.23
C MET A 5 -11.58 -0.18 -32.02
N THR A 6 -10.26 -0.35 -32.05
CA THR A 6 -9.48 -0.86 -30.92
C THR A 6 -9.66 0.11 -29.75
N ALA A 7 -10.36 -0.32 -28.71
CA ALA A 7 -10.45 0.43 -27.46
C ALA A 7 -9.03 0.69 -26.93
N PRO A 8 -8.72 1.90 -26.43
CA PRO A 8 -7.42 2.14 -25.83
C PRO A 8 -7.23 1.15 -24.68
N THR A 9 -6.15 0.36 -24.74
CA THR A 9 -5.72 -0.47 -23.62
C THR A 9 -5.35 0.47 -22.48
N GLN A 10 -6.30 0.71 -21.59
CA GLN A 10 -6.05 1.44 -20.36
C GLN A 10 -5.07 0.60 -19.55
N SER A 11 -3.83 1.07 -19.41
CA SER A 11 -2.84 0.44 -18.53
C SER A 11 -3.44 0.37 -17.14
N LEU A 12 -3.72 -0.84 -16.63
CA LEU A 12 -4.11 -1.03 -15.25
C LEU A 12 -2.89 -0.73 -14.39
N PHE A 13 -2.90 0.42 -13.72
CA PHE A 13 -1.94 0.72 -12.66
C PHE A 13 -2.56 0.30 -11.32
N ALA A 14 -1.86 -0.54 -10.58
CA ALA A 14 -2.16 -0.83 -9.20
C ALA A 14 -1.53 0.22 -8.28
N VAL A 15 -1.92 0.22 -7.00
CA VAL A 15 -1.35 1.11 -5.98
C VAL A 15 0.19 1.04 -5.90
N PRO A 16 0.85 -0.14 -5.86
CA PRO A 16 2.31 -0.19 -5.81
C PRO A 16 2.97 0.45 -7.04
N ASP A 17 2.39 0.31 -8.25
CA ASP A 17 2.96 0.92 -9.46
C ASP A 17 2.99 2.46 -9.35
N HIS A 18 1.94 3.06 -8.80
CA HIS A 18 1.89 4.49 -8.57
C HIS A 18 2.92 4.96 -7.53
N ILE A 19 3.16 4.16 -6.48
CA ILE A 19 4.17 4.46 -5.48
C ILE A 19 5.56 4.43 -6.11
N ASP A 20 5.86 3.39 -6.88
CA ASP A 20 7.17 3.23 -7.53
C ASP A 20 7.43 4.33 -8.57
N GLU A 21 6.43 4.68 -9.38
CA GLU A 21 6.54 5.78 -10.34
C GLU A 21 6.69 7.15 -9.65
N ALA A 22 5.97 7.40 -8.56
CA ALA A 22 6.14 8.63 -7.79
C ALA A 22 7.54 8.71 -7.15
N ALA A 23 8.06 7.61 -6.61
CA ALA A 23 9.40 7.54 -6.04
C ALA A 23 10.50 7.75 -7.10
N LYS A 24 10.30 7.29 -8.34
CA LYS A 24 11.22 7.56 -9.46
C LYS A 24 11.16 9.01 -9.91
N ARG A 25 9.96 9.60 -10.01
CA ARG A 25 9.76 10.93 -10.58
C ARG A 25 10.09 12.04 -9.60
N GLU A 26 9.65 11.90 -8.35
CA GLU A 26 9.71 12.93 -7.31
C GLU A 26 10.09 12.31 -5.95
N PRO A 27 11.29 11.73 -5.81
CA PRO A 27 11.69 10.96 -4.63
C PRO A 27 11.61 11.75 -3.31
N ASP A 28 11.88 13.06 -3.37
CA ASP A 28 11.89 13.96 -2.22
C ASP A 28 10.54 14.61 -1.90
N ALA A 29 9.52 14.41 -2.73
CA ALA A 29 8.20 14.96 -2.47
C ALA A 29 7.56 14.26 -1.26
N ILE A 30 6.91 15.05 -0.41
CA ILE A 30 6.25 14.57 0.80
C ILE A 30 4.91 13.94 0.43
N TRP A 31 4.72 12.67 0.79
CA TRP A 31 3.45 11.96 0.60
C TRP A 31 2.59 11.94 1.88
N ALA A 32 3.22 12.02 3.05
CA ALA A 32 2.52 12.02 4.33
C ALA A 32 3.14 12.95 5.37
N LEU A 33 2.26 13.52 6.20
CA LEU A 33 2.58 14.30 7.38
C LEU A 33 1.89 13.69 8.60
N ILE A 34 2.66 13.30 9.62
CA ILE A 34 2.10 12.77 10.87
C ILE A 34 2.42 13.73 12.02
N PRO A 35 1.42 14.24 12.78
CA PRO A 35 1.69 15.08 13.94
C PRO A 35 2.62 14.39 14.94
N ARG A 36 3.62 15.12 15.47
CA ARG A 36 4.51 14.58 16.50
C ARG A 36 3.85 14.41 17.87
N SER A 37 2.70 15.05 18.06
CA SER A 37 1.89 14.95 19.27
C SER A 37 0.43 14.82 18.92
N ASN A 38 -0.26 13.96 19.67
CA ASN A 38 -1.70 13.76 19.54
C ASN A 38 -2.53 14.90 20.13
N THR A 39 -1.89 15.83 20.86
CA THR A 39 -2.57 16.91 21.59
C THR A 39 -2.07 18.31 21.23
N SER A 40 -0.98 18.44 20.47
CA SER A 40 -0.44 19.74 20.08
C SER A 40 0.25 19.74 18.72
N LEU A 41 -0.20 20.62 17.84
CA LEU A 41 0.43 20.87 16.54
C LEU A 41 1.70 21.74 16.63
N LYS A 42 1.99 22.32 17.81
CA LYS A 42 3.16 23.19 18.01
C LYS A 42 4.49 22.45 17.84
N LEU A 43 4.49 21.13 18.00
CA LEU A 43 5.66 20.28 17.85
C LEU A 43 5.94 19.89 16.38
N GLY A 44 5.09 20.33 15.44
CA GLY A 44 5.22 20.03 14.02
C GLY A 44 4.82 18.59 13.66
N CYS A 45 5.20 18.18 12.46
CA CYS A 45 4.90 16.86 11.89
C CYS A 45 6.19 16.12 11.50
N TYR A 46 6.17 14.80 11.59
CA TYR A 46 7.03 13.96 10.78
C TYR A 46 6.61 14.08 9.33
N GLN A 47 7.59 14.19 8.43
CA GLN A 47 7.36 14.26 7.00
C GLN A 47 7.97 13.01 6.39
N TYR A 48 7.22 12.34 5.52
CA TYR A 48 7.66 11.14 4.84
C TYR A 48 7.66 11.37 3.34
N LYS A 49 8.75 10.99 2.68
CA LYS A 49 9.01 11.15 1.25
C LYS A 49 8.58 9.93 0.45
N TYR A 50 8.28 10.11 -0.83
CA TYR A 50 7.92 8.97 -1.71
C TYR A 50 9.02 7.91 -1.79
N ALA A 51 10.30 8.30 -1.77
CA ALA A 51 11.40 7.35 -1.74
C ALA A 51 11.42 6.49 -0.46
N GLU A 52 10.99 7.04 0.67
CA GLU A 52 10.87 6.31 1.94
C GLU A 52 9.66 5.37 1.92
N LEU A 53 8.54 5.80 1.30
CA LEU A 53 7.37 4.96 1.10
C LEU A 53 7.70 3.72 0.24
N ALA A 54 8.29 3.92 -0.94
CA ALA A 54 8.62 2.81 -1.83
C ALA A 54 9.56 1.81 -1.17
N ARG A 55 10.61 2.31 -0.49
CA ARG A 55 11.52 1.45 0.28
C ARG A 55 10.80 0.66 1.38
N ALA A 56 9.93 1.30 2.15
CA ALA A 56 9.19 0.61 3.20
C ALA A 56 8.21 -0.45 2.66
N VAL A 57 7.62 -0.20 1.48
CA VAL A 57 6.79 -1.18 0.77
C VAL A 57 7.63 -2.39 0.34
N ASP A 58 8.80 -2.15 -0.27
CA ASP A 58 9.71 -3.22 -0.68
C ASP A 58 10.20 -4.02 0.53
N ASP A 59 10.65 -3.36 1.60
CA ASP A 59 11.09 -4.06 2.82
C ASP A 59 9.98 -4.94 3.41
N LEU A 60 8.73 -4.49 3.36
CA LEU A 60 7.58 -5.25 3.85
C LEU A 60 7.18 -6.39 2.89
N GLU A 61 7.25 -6.19 1.58
CA GLU A 61 7.05 -7.23 0.57
C GLU A 61 7.99 -8.41 0.84
N TRP A 62 9.29 -8.12 0.98
CA TRP A 62 10.31 -9.12 1.24
C TRP A 62 10.08 -9.84 2.57
N TRP A 63 9.61 -9.12 3.59
CA TRP A 63 9.25 -9.72 4.87
C TRP A 63 8.04 -10.66 4.74
N ILE A 64 6.99 -10.26 4.01
CA ILE A 64 5.80 -11.09 3.77
C ILE A 64 6.19 -12.36 3.02
N GLU A 65 6.97 -12.26 1.94
CA GLU A 65 7.43 -13.43 1.19
C GLU A 65 8.22 -14.42 2.07
N LYS A 66 9.06 -13.89 2.96
CA LYS A 66 9.91 -14.70 3.84
C LYS A 66 9.12 -15.39 4.95
N GLU A 67 8.19 -14.69 5.59
CA GLU A 67 7.52 -15.17 6.80
C GLU A 67 6.17 -15.85 6.51
N VAL A 68 5.46 -15.43 5.45
CA VAL A 68 4.14 -15.96 5.06
C VAL A 68 4.24 -16.81 3.80
N GLY A 69 5.12 -16.45 2.86
CA GLY A 69 5.27 -17.11 1.57
C GLY A 69 4.65 -16.33 0.42
N ILE A 70 4.60 -16.98 -0.74
CA ILE A 70 3.91 -16.48 -1.95
C ILE A 70 2.51 -17.11 -2.07
N PRO A 71 1.54 -16.46 -2.74
CA PRO A 71 0.23 -17.04 -2.96
C PRO A 71 0.31 -18.31 -3.81
N GLY A 72 -0.38 -19.37 -3.38
CA GLY A 72 -0.50 -20.64 -4.10
C GLY A 72 -1.53 -20.62 -5.23
N HIS A 73 -2.37 -19.59 -5.31
CA HIS A 73 -3.34 -19.40 -6.39
C HIS A 73 -3.73 -17.92 -6.56
N ILE A 74 -4.22 -17.58 -7.75
CA ILE A 74 -4.72 -16.24 -8.06
C ILE A 74 -5.90 -15.92 -7.13
N GLY A 75 -5.86 -14.73 -6.52
CA GLY A 75 -6.93 -14.28 -5.63
C GLY A 75 -6.81 -14.78 -4.20
N GLN A 76 -5.72 -15.47 -3.84
CA GLN A 76 -5.49 -15.85 -2.44
C GLN A 76 -5.40 -14.58 -1.57
N THR A 77 -6.13 -14.60 -0.45
CA THR A 77 -6.27 -13.43 0.43
C THR A 77 -5.38 -13.54 1.65
N ILE A 78 -4.83 -12.40 2.10
CA ILE A 78 -4.21 -12.26 3.42
C ILE A 78 -4.93 -11.17 4.22
N GLY A 79 -5.20 -11.45 5.49
CA GLY A 79 -5.84 -10.51 6.40
C GLY A 79 -4.82 -9.63 7.12
N TYR A 80 -5.08 -8.33 7.20
CA TYR A 80 -4.36 -7.41 8.07
C TYR A 80 -5.31 -6.74 9.07
N MET A 81 -4.90 -6.73 10.33
CA MET A 81 -5.59 -6.10 11.43
C MET A 81 -4.58 -5.28 12.23
N GLY A 82 -4.78 -3.97 12.28
CA GLY A 82 -3.87 -3.05 12.96
C GLY A 82 -4.58 -1.79 13.45
N VAL A 83 -3.82 -0.91 14.08
CA VAL A 83 -4.30 0.44 14.42
C VAL A 83 -4.53 1.21 13.13
N ASN A 84 -5.60 2.01 13.06
CA ASN A 84 -5.94 2.81 11.87
C ASN A 84 -4.92 3.93 11.65
N ASP A 85 -3.83 3.61 10.94
CA ASP A 85 -2.73 4.47 10.61
C ASP A 85 -2.22 4.22 9.17
N LEU A 86 -1.10 4.85 8.80
CA LEU A 86 -0.52 4.75 7.46
C LEU A 86 -0.03 3.34 7.09
N ASN A 87 0.10 2.42 8.05
CA ASN A 87 0.54 1.05 7.77
C ASN A 87 -0.47 0.30 6.89
N TYR A 88 -1.74 0.71 6.88
CA TYR A 88 -2.71 0.15 5.94
C TYR A 88 -2.30 0.35 4.48
N LEU A 89 -1.72 1.50 4.12
CA LEU A 89 -1.22 1.72 2.76
C LEU A 89 0.03 0.88 2.47
N LEU A 90 0.95 0.79 3.42
CA LEU A 90 2.15 -0.04 3.31
C LEU A 90 1.78 -1.50 3.08
N VAL A 91 0.92 -2.04 3.93
CA VAL A 91 0.46 -3.42 3.84
C VAL A 91 -0.33 -3.64 2.55
N HIS A 92 -1.18 -2.68 2.14
CA HIS A 92 -1.90 -2.77 0.87
C HIS A 92 -0.94 -2.95 -0.31
N ALA A 93 0.04 -2.05 -0.43
CA ALA A 93 0.97 -2.05 -1.54
C ALA A 93 1.87 -3.29 -1.52
N ALA A 94 2.47 -3.61 -0.37
CA ALA A 94 3.35 -4.77 -0.22
C ALA A 94 2.62 -6.08 -0.51
N THR A 95 1.41 -6.25 0.01
CA THR A 95 0.57 -7.43 -0.24
C THR A 95 0.28 -7.62 -1.73
N LEU A 96 -0.03 -6.52 -2.44
CA LEU A 96 -0.25 -6.54 -3.88
C LEU A 96 1.02 -6.86 -4.66
N LYS A 97 2.20 -6.38 -4.23
CA LYS A 97 3.50 -6.74 -4.85
C LYS A 97 3.79 -8.25 -4.74
N VAL A 98 3.54 -8.84 -3.58
CA VAL A 98 3.65 -10.31 -3.38
C VAL A 98 2.61 -11.10 -4.21
N GLY A 99 1.51 -10.45 -4.60
CA GLY A 99 0.44 -11.05 -5.42
C GLY A 99 -0.76 -11.58 -4.62
N TYR A 100 -0.84 -11.27 -3.34
CA TYR A 100 -2.01 -11.55 -2.51
C TYR A 100 -3.10 -10.49 -2.70
N VAL A 101 -4.33 -10.85 -2.35
CA VAL A 101 -5.44 -9.91 -2.18
C VAL A 101 -5.49 -9.45 -0.70
N PRO A 102 -5.28 -8.16 -0.38
CA PRO A 102 -5.35 -7.69 1.00
C PRO A 102 -6.80 -7.62 1.50
N LEU A 103 -7.07 -8.16 2.69
CA LEU A 103 -8.31 -7.98 3.43
C LEU A 103 -8.05 -7.18 4.72
N PHE A 104 -8.65 -6.00 4.81
CA PHE A 104 -8.52 -5.13 5.97
C PHE A 104 -9.65 -5.34 6.95
N VAL A 105 -9.30 -5.90 8.11
CA VAL A 105 -10.27 -6.19 9.16
C VAL A 105 -10.28 -5.06 10.18
N SER A 106 -11.48 -4.58 10.52
CA SER A 106 -11.64 -3.60 11.60
C SER A 106 -11.40 -4.28 12.95
N PRO A 107 -10.50 -3.77 13.81
CA PRO A 107 -10.34 -4.26 15.18
C PRO A 107 -11.59 -4.06 16.05
N ARG A 108 -12.54 -3.23 15.58
CA ARG A 108 -13.81 -2.96 16.28
C ARG A 108 -14.91 -3.96 15.96
N ASN A 109 -14.65 -4.92 15.07
CA ASN A 109 -15.59 -6.02 14.86
C ASN A 109 -15.54 -6.94 16.09
N SER A 110 -16.60 -6.93 16.89
CA SER A 110 -16.78 -7.90 17.98
C SER A 110 -17.10 -9.28 17.41
N ILE A 111 -16.75 -10.31 18.17
CA ILE A 111 -17.07 -11.71 17.82
C ILE A 111 -18.58 -11.96 17.98
N ASP A 112 -19.26 -11.17 18.80
CA ASP A 112 -20.63 -11.46 19.28
C ASP A 112 -21.77 -10.78 18.50
N GLY A 113 -21.50 -9.87 17.56
CA GLY A 113 -22.54 -9.26 16.71
C GLY A 113 -23.46 -8.27 17.41
#